data_AF-A0A7V8Y3B9-F1
#
_entry.id   AF-A0A7V8Y3B9-F1
#
_cell.length_a   1.000
_cell.length_b   1.000
_cell.length_c   1.000
_cell.angle_alpha   90.00
_cell.angle_beta   90.00
_cell.angle_gamma   90.00
#
_symmetry.space_group_name_H-M   'P 1'
#
loop_
_entity.id
_entity.type
_entity.pdbx_description
1 polymer ?
#
loop_
_entity_poly.entity_id
_entity_poly.type
_entity_poly.pdbx_seq_one_letter_code
_entity_poly.pdbx_strand_id
1 'polypeptide(L)'
;DESIRRAGDPLRVALAGAADIAVLKCAPLGGVRRALQVAEAAGLPCVVSSALQTSVGLAAELALAAALPQLDFACGLDTLSLLDGDVVASSDALRPVDGNLRVRPAPPAPDPALTAQFATDPARTAWWHERLARVEHDTGR
;
A
#
# COMPACT_ATOMS: atom_id res chain seq x y z
N ASP A 1 3.57 -12.07 -6.13
CA ASP A 1 4.06 -10.85 -5.43
C ASP A 1 5.22 -10.23 -6.20
N GLU A 2 6.47 -10.67 -5.98
CA GLU A 2 7.67 -10.07 -6.58
C GLU A 2 7.65 -10.09 -8.10
N SER A 3 7.18 -11.19 -8.71
CA SER A 3 7.07 -11.34 -10.16
C SER A 3 6.12 -10.32 -10.81
N ILE A 4 5.25 -9.67 -10.03
CA ILE A 4 4.37 -8.59 -10.49
C ILE A 4 5.02 -7.25 -10.20
N ARG A 5 5.27 -6.93 -8.93
CA ARG A 5 5.68 -5.57 -8.51
C ARG A 5 7.13 -5.20 -8.85
N ARG A 6 7.98 -6.18 -9.18
CA ARG A 6 9.37 -5.95 -9.64
C ARG A 6 9.54 -6.19 -11.13
N ALA A 7 8.47 -6.50 -11.85
CA ALA A 7 8.52 -6.63 -13.30
C ALA A 7 8.84 -5.27 -13.95
N GLY A 8 9.57 -5.31 -15.07
CA GLY A 8 9.80 -4.11 -15.88
C GLY A 8 8.48 -3.51 -16.40
N ASP A 9 7.50 -4.36 -16.69
CA ASP A 9 6.12 -3.95 -16.98
C ASP A 9 5.12 -4.90 -16.29
N PRO A 10 4.53 -4.49 -15.15
CA PRO A 10 3.54 -5.27 -14.42
C PRO A 10 2.29 -5.65 -15.24
N LEU A 11 1.94 -4.89 -16.29
CA LEU A 11 0.78 -5.17 -17.14
C LEU A 11 1.05 -6.30 -18.16
N ARG A 12 2.32 -6.66 -18.37
CA ARG A 12 2.72 -7.67 -19.35
C ARG A 12 3.25 -8.95 -18.72
N VAL A 13 3.13 -9.08 -17.41
CA VAL A 13 3.55 -10.29 -16.70
C VAL A 13 2.61 -11.42 -17.10
N ALA A 14 3.13 -12.41 -17.82
CA ALA A 14 2.43 -13.65 -18.09
C ALA A 14 2.37 -14.48 -16.80
N LEU A 15 1.22 -14.47 -16.14
CA LEU A 15 1.00 -15.23 -14.90
C LEU A 15 0.33 -16.59 -15.15
N ALA A 16 -0.27 -16.78 -16.33
CA ALA A 16 -0.96 -18.02 -16.69
C ALA A 16 -0.01 -19.23 -16.58
N GLY A 17 -0.35 -20.17 -15.68
CA GLY A 17 0.44 -21.36 -15.39
C GLY A 17 1.65 -21.15 -14.47
N ALA A 18 1.95 -19.92 -14.08
CA ALA A 18 3.04 -19.59 -13.15
C ALA A 18 2.54 -19.29 -11.73
N ALA A 19 1.26 -18.92 -11.57
CA ALA A 19 0.63 -18.68 -10.29
C ALA A 19 -0.89 -18.88 -10.37
N ASP A 20 -1.50 -19.21 -9.23
CA ASP A 20 -2.96 -19.32 -9.09
C ASP A 20 -3.58 -18.03 -8.52
N ILE A 21 -2.79 -17.21 -7.83
CA ILE A 21 -3.24 -16.00 -7.13
C ILE A 21 -2.25 -14.86 -7.38
N ALA A 22 -2.78 -13.68 -7.72
CA ALA A 22 -2.02 -12.45 -7.84
C ALA A 22 -2.01 -11.66 -6.52
N VAL A 23 -0.83 -11.52 -5.91
CA VAL A 23 -0.63 -10.64 -4.74
C VAL A 23 -0.35 -9.22 -5.21
N LEU A 24 -1.22 -8.29 -4.84
CA LEU A 24 -1.17 -6.88 -5.19
C LEU A 24 -0.72 -6.02 -3.99
N LYS A 25 0.12 -5.02 -4.28
CA LYS A 25 0.54 -3.99 -3.31
C LYS A 25 0.44 -2.64 -4.00
N CYS A 26 -0.47 -1.79 -3.54
CA CYS A 26 -0.84 -0.52 -4.14
C CYS A 26 0.37 0.40 -4.30
N ALA A 27 1.19 0.56 -3.26
CA ALA A 27 2.34 1.48 -3.29
C ALA A 27 3.36 1.16 -4.40
N PRO A 28 3.96 -0.04 -4.48
CA PRO A 28 4.92 -0.35 -5.53
C PRO A 28 4.29 -0.50 -6.93
N LEU A 29 2.96 -0.66 -7.03
CA LEU A 29 2.25 -0.67 -8.31
C LEU A 29 1.85 0.73 -8.80
N GLY A 30 2.17 1.79 -8.06
CA GLY A 30 1.93 3.17 -8.50
C GLY A 30 0.53 3.71 -8.20
N GLY A 31 -0.14 3.16 -7.18
CA GLY A 31 -1.42 3.63 -6.70
C GLY A 31 -2.62 2.79 -7.13
N VAL A 32 -3.77 3.05 -6.51
CA VAL A 32 -4.98 2.20 -6.59
C VAL A 32 -5.41 1.95 -8.03
N ARG A 33 -5.52 2.99 -8.85
CA ARG A 33 -5.98 2.86 -10.25
C ARG A 33 -5.07 1.97 -11.09
N ARG A 34 -3.75 2.15 -10.95
CA ARG A 34 -2.77 1.35 -11.70
C ARG A 34 -2.74 -0.09 -11.18
N ALA A 35 -2.88 -0.29 -9.87
CA ALA A 35 -3.00 -1.62 -9.30
C ALA A 35 -4.27 -2.37 -9.78
N LEU A 36 -5.39 -1.67 -9.98
CA LEU A 36 -6.60 -2.26 -10.58
C LEU A 36 -6.39 -2.69 -12.04
N GLN A 37 -5.67 -1.88 -12.83
CA GLN A 37 -5.30 -2.27 -14.21
C GLN A 37 -4.41 -3.52 -14.22
N VAL A 38 -3.49 -3.64 -13.25
CA VAL A 38 -2.66 -4.83 -13.08
C VAL A 38 -3.49 -6.04 -12.65
N ALA A 39 -4.48 -5.85 -11.78
CA ALA A 39 -5.41 -6.92 -11.38
C ALA A 39 -6.20 -7.45 -12.59
N GLU A 40 -6.74 -6.54 -13.41
CA GLU A 40 -7.46 -6.88 -14.63
C GLU A 40 -6.55 -7.62 -15.63
N ALA A 41 -5.35 -7.09 -15.88
CA ALA A 41 -4.38 -7.70 -16.80
C ALA A 41 -3.86 -9.06 -16.32
N ALA A 42 -3.75 -9.26 -14.99
CA ALA A 42 -3.32 -10.52 -14.41
C ALA A 42 -4.30 -11.67 -14.71
N GLY A 43 -5.61 -11.38 -14.77
CA GLY A 43 -6.64 -12.38 -15.05
C GLY A 43 -6.73 -13.52 -14.03
N LEU A 44 -6.21 -13.31 -12.81
CA LEU A 44 -6.19 -14.28 -11.72
C LEU A 44 -6.95 -13.73 -10.50
N PRO A 45 -7.46 -14.61 -9.62
CA PRO A 45 -7.89 -14.22 -8.28
C PRO A 45 -6.83 -13.35 -7.59
N CYS A 46 -7.25 -12.24 -6.99
CA CYS A 46 -6.35 -11.25 -6.42
C CYS A 46 -6.45 -11.21 -4.89
N VAL A 47 -5.32 -10.93 -4.25
CA VAL A 47 -5.25 -10.62 -2.82
C VAL A 47 -4.41 -9.36 -2.62
N VAL A 48 -4.85 -8.46 -1.74
CA VAL A 48 -4.10 -7.24 -1.39
C VAL A 48 -3.26 -7.49 -0.15
N SER A 49 -2.03 -6.99 -0.17
CA SER A 49 -1.10 -7.08 0.95
C SER A 49 -0.41 -5.74 1.18
N SER A 50 -0.04 -5.43 2.41
CA SER A 50 0.72 -4.22 2.72
C SER A 50 2.21 -4.36 2.39
N ALA A 51 2.90 -3.22 2.42
CA ALA A 51 4.35 -3.12 2.39
C ALA A 51 4.90 -2.58 3.73
N LEU A 52 4.26 -2.94 4.85
CA LEU A 52 4.58 -2.46 6.21
C LEU A 52 4.50 -0.93 6.35
N GLN A 53 3.39 -0.35 5.88
CA GLN A 53 3.15 1.09 6.00
C GLN A 53 2.47 1.46 7.33
N THR A 54 2.55 2.75 7.69
CA THR A 54 1.67 3.39 8.68
C THR A 54 0.22 3.41 8.18
N SER A 55 -0.73 3.86 9.01
CA SER A 55 -2.15 3.97 8.59
C SER A 55 -2.35 4.84 7.35
N VAL A 56 -1.46 5.80 7.09
CA VAL A 56 -1.51 6.66 5.90
C VAL A 56 -1.32 5.84 4.62
N GLY A 57 -0.30 4.98 4.58
CA GLY A 57 -0.05 4.12 3.42
C GLY A 57 -1.01 2.94 3.35
N LEU A 58 -1.38 2.36 4.49
CA LEU A 58 -2.38 1.29 4.58
C LEU A 58 -3.74 1.71 4.04
N ALA A 59 -4.11 3.00 4.15
CA ALA A 59 -5.35 3.50 3.58
C ALA A 59 -5.43 3.30 2.06
N ALA A 60 -4.31 3.39 1.34
CA ALA A 60 -4.26 3.13 -0.10
C ALA A 60 -4.42 1.64 -0.41
N GLU A 61 -3.83 0.77 0.39
CA GLU A 61 -4.01 -0.69 0.27
C GLU A 61 -5.46 -1.10 0.56
N LEU A 62 -6.06 -0.54 1.62
CA LEU A 62 -7.47 -0.77 1.97
C LEU A 62 -8.41 -0.26 0.87
N ALA A 63 -8.11 0.89 0.26
CA ALA A 63 -8.87 1.41 -0.86
C ALA A 63 -8.76 0.51 -2.12
N LEU A 64 -7.58 -0.07 -2.39
CA LEU A 64 -7.42 -1.06 -3.45
C LEU A 64 -8.27 -2.30 -3.17
N ALA A 65 -8.19 -2.85 -1.95
CA ALA A 65 -9.00 -4.01 -1.58
C ALA A 65 -10.50 -3.72 -1.76
N ALA A 66 -10.98 -2.59 -1.26
CA ALA A 66 -12.38 -2.18 -1.38
C ALA A 66 -12.86 -1.92 -2.82
N ALA A 67 -11.94 -1.69 -3.76
CA ALA A 67 -12.24 -1.43 -5.16
C ALA A 67 -12.15 -2.66 -6.07
N LEU A 68 -11.60 -3.78 -5.57
CA LEU A 68 -11.57 -5.03 -6.32
C LEU A 68 -13.01 -5.57 -6.48
N PRO A 69 -13.34 -6.18 -7.63
CA PRO A 69 -14.68 -6.71 -7.89
C PRO A 69 -15.03 -7.88 -6.97
N GLN A 70 -14.03 -8.65 -6.53
CA GLN A 70 -14.15 -9.80 -5.65
C GLN A 70 -12.97 -9.82 -4.68
N LEU A 71 -13.22 -10.26 -3.45
CA LEU A 71 -12.25 -10.41 -2.37
C LEU A 71 -12.41 -11.80 -1.74
N ASP A 72 -11.97 -12.83 -2.47
CA ASP A 72 -12.16 -14.23 -2.06
C ASP A 72 -11.19 -14.65 -0.93
N PHE A 73 -10.18 -13.82 -0.64
CA PHE A 73 -9.16 -14.07 0.37
C PHE A 73 -9.04 -12.90 1.35
N ALA A 74 -8.69 -13.21 2.60
CA ALA A 74 -8.35 -12.19 3.59
C ALA A 74 -7.12 -11.38 3.11
N CYS A 75 -7.20 -10.06 3.23
CA CYS A 75 -6.11 -9.17 2.84
C CYS A 75 -5.02 -9.12 3.93
N GLY A 76 -3.76 -9.06 3.51
CA GLY A 76 -2.61 -8.95 4.41
C GLY A 76 -2.39 -7.51 4.89
N LEU A 77 -3.36 -6.94 5.61
CA LEU A 77 -3.37 -5.52 6.02
C LEU A 77 -3.20 -5.31 7.53
N ASP A 78 -3.23 -6.36 8.36
CA ASP A 78 -2.96 -6.28 9.79
C ASP A 78 -1.45 -6.18 10.11
N THR A 79 -0.78 -5.20 9.51
CA THR A 79 0.66 -5.02 9.68
C THR A 79 1.03 -3.85 10.59
N LEU A 80 0.03 -3.08 11.03
CA LEU A 80 0.26 -1.97 11.98
C LEU A 80 0.72 -2.48 13.35
N SER A 81 0.35 -3.71 13.71
CA SER A 81 0.83 -4.42 14.92
C SER A 81 2.33 -4.72 14.91
N LEU A 82 2.98 -4.65 13.74
CA LEU A 82 4.42 -4.89 13.59
C LEU A 82 5.27 -3.61 13.75
N LEU A 83 4.63 -2.45 13.92
CA LEU A 83 5.30 -1.16 14.13
C LEU A 83 5.19 -0.74 15.61
N ASP A 84 6.20 -0.03 16.11
CA ASP A 84 6.19 0.53 17.47
C ASP A 84 5.09 1.59 17.69
N GLY A 85 4.57 2.15 16.60
CA GLY A 85 3.49 3.12 16.64
C GLY A 85 2.98 3.54 15.27
N ASP A 86 2.18 4.59 15.27
CA ASP A 86 1.52 5.13 14.08
C ASP A 86 1.53 6.67 14.14
N VAL A 87 1.30 7.30 12.99
CA VAL A 87 1.38 8.77 12.84
C VAL A 87 0.01 9.42 12.79
N VAL A 88 -1.06 8.72 13.15
CA VAL A 88 -2.45 9.20 13.10
C VAL A 88 -3.10 9.01 14.47
N ALA A 89 -4.12 9.81 14.78
CA ALA A 89 -4.86 9.65 16.04
C ALA A 89 -5.37 8.21 16.21
N SER A 90 -5.40 7.69 17.45
CA SER A 90 -5.77 6.28 17.68
C SER A 90 -7.18 5.93 17.18
N SER A 91 -8.10 6.89 17.15
CA SER A 91 -9.44 6.75 16.56
C SER A 91 -9.43 6.57 15.03
N ASP A 92 -8.36 7.01 14.38
CA ASP A 92 -8.15 6.97 12.94
C ASP A 92 -7.18 5.87 12.49
N ALA A 93 -6.56 5.14 13.42
CA ALA A 93 -5.63 4.06 13.12
C ALA A 93 -6.37 2.88 12.46
N LEU A 94 -5.79 2.32 11.40
CA LEU A 94 -6.35 1.18 10.67
C LEU A 94 -5.99 -0.14 11.37
N ARG A 95 -6.55 -0.33 12.56
CA ARG A 95 -6.45 -1.58 13.33
C ARG A 95 -7.66 -2.47 13.05
N PRO A 96 -7.47 -3.75 12.70
CA PRO A 96 -8.60 -4.65 12.51
C PRO A 96 -9.38 -4.86 13.80
N VAL A 97 -10.71 -4.96 13.68
CA VAL A 97 -11.62 -5.38 14.75
C VAL A 97 -12.39 -6.58 14.21
N ASP A 98 -12.37 -7.69 14.93
CA ASP A 98 -13.00 -8.96 14.52
C ASP A 98 -12.60 -9.39 13.10
N GLY A 99 -11.32 -9.24 12.76
CA GLY A 99 -10.77 -9.61 11.44
C GLY A 99 -11.15 -8.65 10.29
N ASN A 100 -11.77 -7.51 10.58
CA ASN A 100 -12.27 -6.57 9.57
C ASN A 100 -11.65 -5.17 9.73
N LEU A 101 -11.43 -4.49 8.59
CA LEU A 101 -11.02 -3.10 8.53
C LEU A 101 -12.14 -2.25 7.91
N ARG A 102 -12.44 -1.11 8.53
CA ARG A 102 -13.46 -0.17 8.02
C ARG A 102 -12.87 0.72 6.93
N VAL A 103 -13.44 0.66 5.74
CA VAL A 103 -13.13 1.62 4.66
C VAL A 103 -13.62 3.01 5.06
N ARG A 104 -12.75 4.01 4.89
CA ARG A 104 -13.07 5.41 5.19
C ARG A 104 -13.23 6.22 3.90
N PRO A 105 -14.08 7.27 3.89
CA PRO A 105 -14.24 8.14 2.72
C PRO A 105 -12.96 8.87 2.31
N ALA A 106 -12.05 9.10 3.26
CA ALA A 106 -10.78 9.78 3.07
C ALA A 106 -9.67 9.08 3.88
N PRO A 107 -8.41 9.15 3.42
CA PRO A 107 -7.28 8.66 4.20
C PRO A 107 -7.13 9.45 5.52
N PRO A 108 -6.61 8.82 6.59
CA PRO A 108 -6.27 9.54 7.81
C PRO A 108 -5.27 10.67 7.52
N ALA A 109 -5.49 11.82 8.14
CA ALA A 109 -4.48 12.86 8.20
C ALA A 109 -3.42 12.48 9.25
N PRO A 110 -2.12 12.65 8.96
CA PRO A 110 -1.08 12.54 9.98
C PRO A 110 -1.30 13.56 11.09
N ASP A 111 -1.16 13.13 12.34
CA ASP A 111 -1.12 13.99 13.51
C ASP A 111 0.28 14.63 13.62
N PRO A 112 0.41 15.96 13.71
CA PRO A 112 1.70 16.63 13.80
C PRO A 112 2.53 16.21 15.04
N ALA A 113 1.90 15.97 16.18
CA ALA A 113 2.60 15.56 17.40
C ALA A 113 3.13 14.12 17.29
N LEU A 114 2.35 13.20 16.73
CA LEU A 114 2.80 11.83 16.48
C LEU A 114 3.86 11.77 15.38
N THR A 115 3.72 12.60 14.33
CA THR A 115 4.73 12.72 13.29
C THR A 115 6.06 13.24 13.86
N ALA A 116 6.01 14.21 14.78
CA ALA A 116 7.18 14.71 15.48
C ALA A 116 7.80 13.65 16.42
N GLN A 117 6.97 12.83 17.08
CA GLN A 117 7.42 11.74 17.94
C GLN A 117 8.22 10.69 17.17
N PHE A 118 7.79 10.33 15.96
CA PHE A 118 8.46 9.33 15.10
C PHE A 118 9.42 9.96 14.09
N ALA A 119 9.76 11.24 14.23
CA ALA A 119 10.68 11.92 13.34
C ALA A 119 12.09 11.31 13.41
N THR A 120 12.78 11.34 12.28
CA THR A 120 14.19 10.95 12.17
C THR A 120 15.08 12.19 12.19
N ASP A 121 16.40 12.00 12.23
CA ASP A 121 17.34 13.12 12.28
C ASP A 121 17.26 14.00 11.01
N PRO A 122 17.68 15.28 11.07
CA PRO A 122 17.57 16.20 9.94
C PRO A 122 18.33 15.74 8.69
N ALA A 123 19.46 15.04 8.84
CA ALA A 123 20.23 14.55 7.70
C ALA A 123 19.50 13.39 7.00
N ARG A 124 18.91 12.48 7.77
CA ARG A 124 18.05 11.42 7.21
C ARG A 124 16.80 11.98 6.55
N THR A 125 16.20 13.02 7.13
CA THR A 125 15.05 13.71 6.54
C THR A 125 15.43 14.31 5.19
N ALA A 126 16.52 15.08 5.11
CA ALA A 126 17.02 15.65 3.86
C ALA A 126 17.27 14.55 2.79
N TRP A 127 17.88 13.44 3.18
CA TRP A 127 18.10 12.30 2.27
C TRP A 127 16.80 11.72 1.69
N TRP A 128 15.73 11.62 2.48
CA TRP A 128 14.43 11.16 2.00
C TRP A 128 13.79 12.14 1.02
N HIS A 129 13.88 13.45 1.29
CA HIS A 129 13.38 14.49 0.38
C HIS A 129 14.13 14.48 -0.96
N GLU A 130 15.46 14.36 -0.93
CA GLU A 130 16.26 14.23 -2.15
C GLU A 130 15.90 12.95 -2.93
N ARG A 131 15.65 11.84 -2.24
CA ARG A 131 15.23 10.59 -2.87
C ARG A 131 13.85 10.73 -3.53
N LEU A 132 12.91 11.41 -2.88
CA LEU A 132 11.60 11.70 -3.46
C LEU A 132 11.74 12.53 -4.74
N ALA A 133 12.52 13.62 -4.70
CA ALA A 133 12.75 14.50 -5.84
C ALA A 133 13.34 13.77 -7.06
N ARG A 134 14.24 12.80 -6.85
CA ARG A 134 14.77 11.95 -7.94
C ARG A 134 13.67 11.13 -8.62
N VAL A 135 12.77 10.54 -7.83
CA VAL A 135 11.68 9.69 -8.35
C VAL A 135 10.57 10.51 -9.01
N GLU A 136 10.27 11.70 -8.48
CA GLU A 136 9.31 12.64 -9.10
C GLU A 136 9.79 13.07 -10.49
N HIS A 137 11.05 13.49 -10.60
CA HIS A 137 11.69 13.80 -11.88
C HIS A 137 11.60 12.63 -12.89
N ASP A 138 11.93 11.41 -12.45
CA ASP A 138 11.89 10.21 -13.31
C ASP A 138 10.46 9.82 -13.73
N THR A 139 9.45 10.21 -12.96
CA THR A 139 8.02 9.90 -13.23
C THR A 139 7.26 11.05 -13.89
N GLY A 140 7.93 12.17 -14.18
CA GLY A 140 7.33 13.35 -14.81
C GLY A 140 6.27 14.05 -13.93
N ARG A 141 6.38 13.91 -12.62
CA ARG A 141 5.59 14.65 -11.61
C ARG A 141 6.43 15.72 -10.96
#